data_AF-A0A2D3WCF4-F1
#
_entry.id   AF-A0A2D3WCF4-F1
#
_cell.length_a   1.000
_cell.length_b   1.000
_cell.length_c   1.000
_cell.angle_alpha   90.00
_cell.angle_beta   90.00
_cell.angle_gamma   90.00
#
_symmetry.space_group_name_H-M   'P 1'
#
loop_
_entity.id
_entity.type
_entity.pdbx_description
1 polymer ?
#
loop_
_entity_poly.entity_id
_entity_poly.type
_entity_poly.pdbx_seq_one_letter_code
_entity_poly.pdbx_strand_id
1 'polypeptide(L)' 'MSRGKLEPMLGKSDLVVENSLMVFCKTGARAALAAQTLQEYGFKKVVVVDGGMDKWLENNYPSVD' A
#
# COMPACT_ATOMS: atom_id res chain seq x y z
N MET A 1 0.97 12.01 -4.25
CA MET A 1 1.32 12.97 -3.17
C MET A 1 2.63 13.62 -3.53
N SER A 2 2.80 14.91 -3.26
CA SER A 2 4.09 15.58 -3.49
C SER A 2 5.12 15.10 -2.46
N ARG A 3 6.37 14.96 -2.87
CA ARG A 3 7.53 14.81 -1.97
C ARG A 3 7.50 15.98 -0.96
N GLY A 4 7.67 15.71 0.33
CA GLY A 4 7.51 16.64 1.46
C GLY A 4 6.31 16.35 2.36
N LYS A 5 5.24 15.73 1.85
CA LYS A 5 4.04 15.38 2.66
C LYS A 5 4.01 13.92 3.09
N LEU A 6 4.76 13.06 2.41
CA LEU A 6 4.85 11.63 2.70
C LEU A 6 5.78 11.34 3.87
N GLU A 7 6.93 12.02 3.91
CA GLU A 7 7.95 11.89 4.95
C GLU A 7 7.40 12.13 6.38
N PRO A 8 6.65 13.22 6.66
CA PRO A 8 6.07 13.40 8.00
C PRO A 8 4.95 12.41 8.32
N MET A 9 4.33 11.78 7.33
CA MET A 9 3.30 10.75 7.55
C MET A 9 3.93 9.40 7.85
N LEU A 10 5.01 9.05 7.14
CA LEU A 10 5.81 7.86 7.42
C LEU A 10 6.54 7.99 8.77
N GLY A 11 7.04 9.17 9.13
CA GLY A 11 7.66 9.39 10.43
C GLY A 11 6.68 9.37 11.62
N LYS A 12 5.38 9.53 11.36
CA LYS A 12 4.31 9.41 12.37
C LYS A 12 3.70 8.01 12.43
N SER A 13 4.05 7.13 11.50
CA SER A 13 3.60 5.74 11.52
C SER A 13 4.67 4.85 12.16
N ASP A 14 4.25 3.72 12.74
CA ASP A 14 5.16 2.68 13.25
C ASP A 14 5.77 1.81 12.13
N LEU A 15 5.75 2.31 10.89
CA LEU A 15 6.23 1.56 9.73
C LEU A 15 7.75 1.69 9.62
N VAL A 16 8.44 0.55 9.65
CA VAL A 16 9.86 0.46 9.35
C VAL A 16 10.08 -0.24 8.01
N VAL A 17 11.21 0.03 7.36
CA VAL A 17 11.55 -0.48 6.02
C VAL A 17 11.59 -2.01 5.92
N GLU A 18 11.66 -2.70 7.05
CA GLU A 18 11.67 -4.16 7.16
C GLU A 18 10.28 -4.79 7.19
N ASN A 19 9.23 -3.99 7.45
CA ASN A 19 7.86 -4.47 7.44
C ASN A 19 7.47 -4.99 6.05
N SER A 20 6.75 -6.11 6.05
CA SER A 20 6.02 -6.55 4.87
C SER A 20 4.75 -5.72 4.73
N LEU A 21 4.64 -4.94 3.65
CA LEU A 21 3.52 -4.07 3.35
C LEU A 21 2.69 -4.67 2.23
N MET A 22 1.39 -4.86 2.50
CA MET A 22 0.40 -5.15 1.48
C MET A 22 -0.35 -3.87 1.15
N VAL A 23 -0.28 -3.45 -0.11
CA VAL A 23 -0.89 -2.22 -0.60
C VAL A 23 -2.02 -2.56 -1.55
N PHE A 24 -3.19 -1.99 -1.32
CA PHE A 24 -4.35 -2.19 -2.18
C PHE A 24 -5.04 -0.86 -2.45
N CYS A 25 -5.86 -0.85 -3.49
CA CYS A 25 -6.83 0.22 -3.74
C CYS A 25 -8.12 -0.43 -4.23
N LYS A 26 -8.99 0.31 -4.92
CA LYS A 26 -10.20 -0.27 -5.52
C LYS A 26 -9.89 -1.38 -6.54
N THR A 27 -9.07 -1.09 -7.56
CA THR A 27 -8.79 -1.99 -8.71
C THR A 27 -7.31 -2.40 -8.87
N GLY A 28 -6.40 -1.92 -8.03
CA GLY A 28 -4.95 -2.19 -8.09
C GLY A 28 -4.07 -1.10 -8.72
N ALA A 29 -4.57 -0.29 -9.67
CA ALA A 29 -3.73 0.66 -10.42
C ALA A 29 -3.05 1.75 -9.55
N ARG A 30 -3.77 2.30 -8.56
CA ARG A 30 -3.21 3.30 -7.64
C ARG A 30 -2.25 2.68 -6.62
N ALA A 31 -2.52 1.43 -6.23
CA ALA A 31 -1.67 0.69 -5.32
C ALA A 31 -0.30 0.39 -5.94
N ALA A 32 -0.23 0.16 -7.26
CA ALA A 32 1.04 0.00 -7.97
C ALA A 32 1.93 1.25 -7.89
N LEU A 33 1.34 2.45 -8.07
CA LEU A 33 2.08 3.72 -7.94
C LEU A 33 2.54 3.94 -6.49
N ALA A 34 1.67 3.67 -5.51
CA ALA A 34 2.03 3.78 -4.11
C ALA A 34 3.14 2.78 -3.72
N ALA A 35 3.09 1.56 -4.24
CA ALA A 35 4.10 0.54 -4.01
C ALA A 35 5.46 0.94 -4.59
N GLN A 36 5.49 1.50 -5.80
CA GLN A 36 6.70 2.05 -6.39
C GLN A 36 7.30 3.14 -5.48
N THR A 37 6.48 4.09 -5.03
CA THR A 37 6.96 5.13 -4.11
C THR A 37 7.50 4.52 -2.81
N LEU A 38 6.83 3.56 -2.19
CA LEU A 38 7.34 2.91 -0.97
C LEU A 38 8.68 2.18 -1.21
N GLN A 39 8.85 1.54 -2.36
CA GLN A 39 10.12 0.93 -2.74
C GLN A 39 11.24 1.97 -2.89
N GLU A 40 10.97 3.13 -3.49
CA GLU A 40 11.92 4.25 -3.57
C GLU A 40 12.33 4.78 -2.19
N TYR A 41 11.47 4.66 -1.18
CA TYR A 41 11.74 5.01 0.21
C TYR A 41 12.48 3.92 0.99
N GLY A 42 12.79 2.77 0.36
CA GLY A 42 13.60 1.70 0.95
C GLY A 42 12.80 0.54 1.55
N PHE A 43 11.47 0.54 1.44
CA PHE A 43 10.66 -0.61 1.83
C PHE A 43 10.91 -1.78 0.87
N LYS A 44 11.51 -2.85 1.37
CA LYS A 44 11.95 -3.97 0.52
C LYS A 44 10.84 -4.97 0.22
N LYS A 45 9.83 -5.05 1.09
CA LYS A 45 8.79 -6.08 1.06
C LYS A 45 7.42 -5.43 0.81
N VAL A 46 7.22 -4.88 -0.38
CA VAL A 46 5.94 -4.26 -0.76
C VAL A 46 5.25 -5.12 -1.81
N VAL A 47 4.04 -5.58 -1.51
CA VAL A 47 3.21 -6.38 -2.41
C VAL A 47 1.91 -5.64 -2.73
N VAL A 48 1.46 -5.75 -3.97
CA VAL A 48 0.21 -5.13 -4.44
C VAL A 48 -0.86 -6.21 -4.53
N VAL A 49 -2.05 -5.92 -3.99
CA VAL A 49 -3.20 -6.82 -4.14
C VAL A 49 -3.77 -6.69 -5.55
N ASP A 50 -3.64 -7.77 -6.32
CA ASP A 50 -4.20 -7.87 -7.67
C ASP A 50 -5.73 -7.77 -7.64
N GLY A 51 -6.31 -6.96 -8.53
CA GLY A 51 -7.75 -6.68 -8.57
C GLY A 51 -8.29 -5.82 -7.42
N GLY A 52 -7.46 -5.46 -6.44
CA GLY A 52 -7.82 -4.57 -5.33
C GLY A 52 -9.01 -5.06 -4.49
N MET A 53 -9.73 -4.11 -3.88
CA MET A 53 -10.90 -4.40 -3.05
C MET A 53 -12.08 -4.98 -3.83
N ASP A 54 -12.26 -4.63 -5.11
CA ASP A 54 -13.36 -5.21 -5.91
C ASP A 54 -13.21 -6.74 -5.94
N LYS A 55 -12.02 -7.24 -6.31
CA LYS A 55 -11.72 -8.67 -6.32
C LYS A 55 -11.74 -9.29 -4.92
N TRP A 56 -11.35 -8.54 -3.89
CA TRP A 56 -11.42 -9.01 -2.49
C TRP A 56 -12.86 -9.31 -2.07
N LEU A 57 -13.77 -8.40 -2.39
CA LEU A 57 -15.20 -8.53 -2.09
C LEU A 57 -15.88 -9.59 -2.98
N GLU A 58 -15.51 -9.68 -4.26
CA GLU A 58 -16.00 -10.73 -5.17
C GLU A 58 -15.67 -12.14 -4.66
N ASN A 59 -14.49 -12.31 -4.05
CA ASN A 59 -14.09 -13.57 -3.43
C ASN A 59 -14.73 -13.82 -2.05
N ASN A 60 -15.63 -12.94 -1.59
CA ASN A 60 -16.29 -13.02 -0.28
C ASN A 60 -15.29 -13.09 0.90
N TYR A 61 -14.14 -12.44 0.77
CA TYR A 61 -13.21 -12.31 1.88
C TYR A 61 -13.75 -11.35 2.95
N PRO A 62 -13.36 -11.54 4.23
CA PRO A 62 -13.81 -10.66 5.30
C PRO A 62 -13.36 -9.22 5.06
N SER A 63 -14.29 -8.28 5.22
CA SER A 63 -14.05 -6.84 5.26
C SER A 63 -14.68 -6.27 6.52
N VAL A 64 -13.96 -5.40 7.21
CA VAL A 64 -14.50 -4.57 8.29
C VAL A 64 -14.88 -3.23 7.70
N ASP A 65 -16.11 -2.77 7.97
CA ASP A 65 -16.57 -1.41 7.66
C ASP A 65 -16.06 -0.43 8.73
#